data_AF-A0A931YPS5-F1
#
_entry.id   AF-A0A931YPS5-F1
#
_cell.length_a   1.000
_cell.length_b   1.000
_cell.length_c   1.000
_cell.angle_alpha   90.00
_cell.angle_beta   90.00
_cell.angle_gamma   90.00
#
_symmetry.space_group_name_H-M   'P 1'
#
loop_
_entity.id
_entity.type
_entity.pdbx_description
1 polymer ?
#
loop_
_entity_poly.entity_id
_entity_poly.type
_entity_poly.pdbx_seq_one_letter_code
_entity_poly.pdbx_strand_id
1 'polypeptide(L)' 'MKPFKKVILILIIGIAYIAMVYFTFNAVAKVYRTNDPALAKKVVILTFFFDALVFGGSWYIIYKLRTSQPRK' A
#
# COMPACT_ATOMS: atom_id res chain seq x y z
N MET A 1 -4.10 4.29 -21.86
CA MET A 1 -4.11 2.83 -21.57
C MET A 1 -5.45 2.25 -22.00
N LYS A 2 -5.47 1.07 -22.63
CA LYS A 2 -6.72 0.35 -22.96
C LYS A 2 -7.57 0.19 -21.69
N PRO A 3 -8.91 0.30 -21.75
CA PRO A 3 -9.80 0.29 -20.59
C PRO A 3 -9.58 -0.94 -19.69
N PHE A 4 -9.30 -2.10 -20.30
CA PHE A 4 -8.95 -3.33 -19.61
C PHE A 4 -7.74 -3.20 -18.64
N LYS A 5 -6.67 -2.50 -19.05
CA LYS A 5 -5.49 -2.28 -18.19
C LYS A 5 -5.80 -1.37 -17.00
N LYS A 6 -6.78 -0.46 -17.12
CA LYS A 6 -7.23 0.40 -16.02
C LYS A 6 -7.97 -0.40 -14.95
N VAL A 7 -8.85 -1.31 -15.37
CA VAL A 7 -9.61 -2.18 -14.46
C VAL A 7 -8.67 -3.09 -13.68
N ILE A 8 -7.71 -3.75 -14.35
CA ILE A 8 -6.70 -4.58 -13.69
C ILE A 8 -5.90 -3.78 -12.65
N LEU A 9 -5.49 -2.56 -12.99
CA LEU A 9 -4.72 -1.71 -12.09
C LEU A 9 -5.50 -1.39 -10.80
N ILE A 10 -6.78 -1.02 -10.93
CA ILE A 10 -7.64 -0.72 -9.77
C ILE A 10 -7.83 -1.97 -8.91
N LEU A 11 -8.01 -3.14 -9.53
CA LEU A 11 -8.20 -4.40 -8.84
C LEU A 11 -6.96 -4.80 -8.03
N ILE A 12 -5.76 -4.62 -8.60
CA ILE A 12 -4.48 -4.84 -7.92
C ILE A 12 -4.32 -3.89 -6.73
N ILE A 13 -4.62 -2.60 -6.91
CA ILE A 13 -4.55 -1.60 -5.83
C ILE A 13 -5.52 -1.97 -4.69
N GLY A 14 -6.75 -2.40 -5.03
CA GLY A 14 -7.74 -2.83 -4.05
C GLY A 14 -7.29 -4.05 -3.24
N ILE A 15 -6.76 -5.08 -3.91
CA ILE A 15 -6.22 -6.27 -3.22
C ILE A 15 -5.04 -5.90 -2.32
N ALA A 16 -4.12 -5.05 -2.82
CA ALA A 16 -2.98 -4.59 -2.04
C ALA A 16 -3.40 -3.83 -0.78
N TYR A 17 -4.44 -3.01 -0.87
CA TYR A 17 -5.00 -2.28 0.27
C TYR A 17 -5.62 -3.22 1.31
N ILE A 18 -6.44 -4.19 0.88
CA ILE A 18 -7.05 -5.19 1.78
C ILE A 18 -5.96 -6.00 2.50
N ALA A 19 -4.94 -6.44 1.76
CA ALA A 19 -3.81 -7.15 2.34
C ALA A 19 -3.10 -6.29 3.40
N MET A 20 -2.88 -5.00 3.11
CA MET A 20 -2.27 -4.07 4.05
C MET A 20 -3.07 -3.95 5.36
N VAL A 21 -4.39 -3.74 5.26
CA VAL A 21 -5.28 -3.64 6.43
C VAL A 21 -5.22 -4.92 7.27
N TYR A 22 -5.25 -6.09 6.61
CA TYR A 22 -5.16 -7.38 7.30
C TYR A 22 -3.82 -7.57 8.02
N PHE A 23 -2.69 -7.26 7.36
CA PHE A 23 -1.36 -7.35 7.97
C PHE A 23 -1.23 -6.42 9.16
N THR A 24 -1.69 -5.17 9.04
CA THR A 24 -1.67 -4.20 10.14
C THR A 24 -2.52 -4.69 11.30
N PHE A 25 -3.74 -5.17 11.05
CA PHE A 25 -4.62 -5.68 12.12
C PHE A 25 -4.01 -6.88 12.83
N ASN A 26 -3.50 -7.86 12.08
CA ASN A 26 -2.86 -9.05 12.66
C ASN A 26 -1.61 -8.67 13.47
N ALA A 27 -0.83 -7.72 12.99
CA ALA A 27 0.37 -7.27 13.66
C ALA A 27 0.05 -6.51 14.96
N VAL A 28 -0.95 -5.62 14.93
CA VAL A 28 -1.46 -4.93 16.14
C VAL A 28 -2.07 -5.93 17.13
N ALA A 29 -2.88 -6.87 16.67
CA ALA A 29 -3.48 -7.91 17.52
C ALA A 29 -2.42 -8.80 18.18
N LYS A 30 -1.35 -9.14 17.45
CA LYS A 30 -0.24 -9.91 17.97
C LYS A 30 0.52 -9.14 19.04
N VAL A 31 0.80 -7.86 18.80
CA VAL A 31 1.43 -6.94 19.77
C VAL A 31 0.58 -6.80 21.03
N TYR A 32 -0.72 -6.56 20.87
CA TYR A 32 -1.67 -6.43 21.99
C TYR A 32 -1.78 -7.72 22.81
N ARG A 33 -1.67 -8.89 22.17
CA ARG A 33 -1.65 -10.20 22.86
C ARG A 33 -0.35 -10.50 23.59
N THR A 34 0.80 -10.06 23.05
CA THR A 34 2.12 -10.40 23.61
C THR A 34 2.65 -9.36 24.59
N ASN A 35 2.10 -8.13 24.63
CA ASN A 35 2.61 -7.01 25.43
C ASN A 35 4.13 -6.77 25.24
N ASP A 36 4.67 -7.15 24.07
CA ASP A 36 6.09 -6.99 23.77
C ASP A 36 6.32 -5.67 22.99
N PRO A 37 6.94 -4.65 23.62
CA PRO A 37 7.19 -3.36 22.98
C PRO A 37 8.19 -3.45 21.83
N ALA A 38 9.07 -4.46 21.79
CA ALA A 38 10.02 -4.65 20.69
C ALA A 38 9.31 -5.14 19.42
N LEU A 39 8.32 -6.03 19.56
CA LEU A 39 7.43 -6.44 18.49
C LEU A 39 6.59 -5.26 17.98
N ALA A 40 6.04 -4.45 18.89
CA ALA A 40 5.26 -3.25 18.54
C ALA A 40 6.06 -2.30 17.64
N LYS A 41 7.30 -2.00 18.03
CA LYS A 41 8.18 -1.11 17.29
C LYS A 41 8.49 -1.65 15.89
N LYS A 42 8.76 -2.95 15.76
CA LYS A 42 9.01 -3.60 14.46
C LYS A 42 7.80 -3.52 13.53
N VAL A 43 6.59 -3.72 14.07
CA VAL A 43 5.34 -3.63 13.32
C VAL A 43 5.13 -2.22 12.79
N VAL A 44 5.23 -1.20 13.65
CA VAL A 44 5.05 0.20 13.26
C VAL A 44 6.03 0.61 12.16
N ILE A 45 7.31 0.23 12.30
CA ILE A 45 8.34 0.51 11.30
C ILE A 45 8.01 -0.18 9.98
N LEU A 46 7.60 -1.46 10.01
CA LEU A 46 7.24 -2.21 8.82
C LEU A 46 6.04 -1.58 8.09
N THR A 47 4.99 -1.23 8.82
CA THR A 47 3.82 -0.55 8.25
C THR A 47 4.17 0.80 7.66
N PHE A 48 5.04 1.59 8.30
CA PHE A 48 5.50 2.88 7.78
C PHE A 48 6.21 2.75 6.43
N PHE A 49 7.16 1.80 6.29
CA PHE A 49 7.85 1.58 5.02
C PHE A 49 6.91 1.05 3.94
N PHE A 50 5.95 0.20 4.32
CA PHE A 50 4.97 -0.35 3.39
C PHE A 50 4.02 0.74 2.86
N ASP A 51 3.54 1.62 3.74
CA ASP A 51 2.77 2.81 3.36
C ASP A 51 3.59 3.72 2.44
N ALA A 52 4.86 3.99 2.77
CA ALA A 52 5.74 4.82 1.94
C ALA A 52 5.91 4.23 0.53
N LEU A 53 6.03 2.91 0.39
CA LEU A 53 6.11 2.24 -0.91
C LEU A 53 4.81 2.37 -1.69
N VAL A 54 3.64 2.22 -1.04
CA VAL A 54 2.35 2.35 -1.74
C VAL A 54 2.05 3.78 -2.11
N PHE A 55 2.35 4.76 -1.24
CA PHE A 55 2.24 6.18 -1.57
C PHE A 55 3.20 6.57 -2.70
N GLY A 56 4.48 6.17 -2.61
CA GLY A 56 5.49 6.46 -3.63
C GLY A 56 5.18 5.79 -4.97
N GLY A 57 4.75 4.52 -4.94
CA GLY A 57 4.33 3.77 -6.13
C GLY A 57 3.08 4.38 -6.77
N SER A 58 2.09 4.77 -5.97
CA SER A 58 0.88 5.46 -6.45
C SER A 58 1.24 6.81 -7.08
N TRP A 59 2.11 7.59 -6.43
CA TRP A 59 2.61 8.86 -6.94
C TRP A 59 3.34 8.71 -8.27
N TYR A 60 4.23 7.73 -8.40
CA TYR A 60 4.93 7.42 -9.65
C TYR A 60 3.96 7.05 -10.77
N ILE A 61 2.95 6.22 -10.48
CA ILE A 61 1.91 5.84 -11.45
C ILE A 61 1.13 7.08 -11.91
N ILE A 62 0.73 7.96 -10.98
CA ILE A 62 0.04 9.23 -11.29
C ILE A 62 0.93 10.12 -12.16
N TYR A 63 2.20 10.30 -11.79
CA TYR A 63 3.17 11.11 -12.54
C TYR A 63 3.36 10.55 -13.97
N LYS A 64 3.52 9.24 -14.10
CA LYS A 64 3.65 8.57 -15.40
C LYS A 64 2.39 8.74 -16.25
N LEU A 65 1.21 8.63 -15.64
CA LEU A 65 -0.06 8.86 -16.34
C LEU A 65 -0.20 10.31 -16.82
N ARG A 66 0.21 11.28 -15.99
CA ARG A 66 0.18 12.71 -16.32
C ARG A 66 1.10 13.06 -17.48
N THR A 67 2.32 12.52 -17.47
CA THR A 67 3.33 12.75 -18.52
C THR A 67 3.04 11.99 -19.81
N SER A 68 2.29 10.89 -19.74
CA SER A 68 1.92 10.06 -20.91
C SER A 68 0.62 10.51 -21.60
N GLN A 69 -0.08 11.54 -21.10
CA GLN A 69 -1.17 12.17 -21.84
C GLN A 69 -0.60 13.24 -22.79
N PRO A 70 -0.97 13.24 -24.09
CA PRO A 70 -0.60 14.34 -24.96
C PRO A 70 -1.19 15.64 -24.38
N ARG A 71 -0.35 16.68 -24.27
CA ARG A 71 -0.83 18.03 -23.95
C ARG A 71 -1.92 18.38 -24.96
N LYS A 72 -3.13 18.65 -24.48
CA LYS A 72 -4.11 19.41 -25.26
C LYS A 72 -3.63 20.83 -25.40
#